data_AF-A0AA39XFP0-F1
#
_entry.id   AF-A0AA39XFP0-F1
#
_cell.length_a   1.000
_cell.length_b   1.000
_cell.length_c   1.000
_cell.angle_alpha   90.00
_cell.angle_beta   90.00
_cell.angle_gamma   90.00
#
_symmetry.space_group_name_H-M   'P 1'
#
loop_
_entity.id
_entity.type
_entity.pdbx_description
1 polymer ?
#
loop_
_entity_poly.entity_id
_entity_poly.type
_entity_poly.pdbx_seq_one_letter_code
_entity_poly.pdbx_strand_id
1 'polypeptide(L)'
;MAGMHSTKPHGAWMAPPGDYQDLIQELGQSDPRLRRPDKRWPRNGPVRVHVLEVPRPHPTGAIAPTPTIFYDADELGRYLQHGQNKDMTKNTIYILEGLNQSTIELMGSHFNLHPSIFLDYIRSAQVPSYRKGHSSMLASSWATRNHLAMTYRELLGIDGDAANASNLRCARTDRDIARTRVNGSLDHVGILHRRAVIWSRESGAQSEWDCIVICDPPAETSTAGDGKRPDGYVDFVPVDVQASTRRGPPRTCLADDLVFYLTTHGNLVDNIASPDAITFFAKKIIASHYTQVFDYFRRNLREVQRFMRGPGPSDQTHLSAVEANWTDVQFIERRLDKGRVDLEEILLQTGASLDPPNPEAVTSWKDVSADFRLLYHRLIYLQQSAERINASITGLASIVGNRQAFREQQLSLHAAEKARGLTFIGLVFIPLAFVASLFSMSEPYGPGGDKFWLYFAISVPAGFVVMAAYYIFDLGFQPDGSGWSFSRFLEVCRSVTGYRQSQPPANATHSQRLDSEGFVMNIG
;
A
#
# COMPACT_ATOMS: atom_id res chain seq x y z
N MET A 1 -43.00 15.07 -11.28
CA MET A 1 -42.41 16.37 -11.66
C MET A 1 -40.97 16.13 -12.06
N ALA A 2 -40.59 16.44 -13.30
CA ALA A 2 -39.19 16.37 -13.71
C ALA A 2 -38.46 17.62 -13.18
N GLY A 3 -37.43 17.42 -12.35
CA GLY A 3 -36.63 18.53 -11.87
C GLY A 3 -35.83 19.14 -13.02
N MET A 4 -35.99 20.45 -13.26
CA MET A 4 -35.13 21.21 -14.15
C MET A 4 -33.70 21.20 -13.60
N HIS A 5 -32.89 20.24 -14.04
CA HIS A 5 -31.44 20.35 -13.91
C HIS A 5 -31.01 21.57 -14.72
N SER A 6 -30.77 22.69 -14.04
CA SER A 6 -30.01 23.81 -14.58
C SER A 6 -28.65 23.27 -15.03
N THR A 7 -28.52 22.99 -16.32
CA THR A 7 -27.28 22.56 -16.96
C THR A 7 -26.32 23.74 -16.96
N LYS A 8 -25.54 23.87 -15.88
CA LYS A 8 -24.44 24.82 -15.83
C LYS A 8 -23.57 24.63 -17.08
N PRO A 9 -23.14 25.72 -17.76
CA PRO A 9 -22.32 25.60 -18.96
C PRO A 9 -21.06 24.79 -18.67
N HIS A 10 -20.52 24.16 -19.71
CA HIS A 10 -19.26 23.44 -19.58
C HIS A 10 -18.15 24.45 -19.23
N GLY A 11 -17.12 24.02 -18.49
CA GLY A 11 -16.06 24.92 -18.02
C GLY A 11 -16.38 25.78 -16.78
N ALA A 12 -17.64 26.12 -16.50
CA ALA A 12 -18.08 26.95 -15.36
C ALA A 12 -17.81 26.36 -13.94
N TRP A 13 -17.14 25.21 -13.88
CA TRP A 13 -16.63 24.62 -12.63
C TRP A 13 -15.16 24.97 -12.36
N MET A 14 -14.42 25.40 -13.40
CA MET A 14 -13.00 25.73 -13.40
C MET A 14 -12.77 27.24 -13.40
N ALA A 15 -13.51 27.98 -14.23
CA ALA A 15 -13.44 29.43 -14.38
C ALA A 15 -14.80 30.11 -14.07
N PRO A 16 -14.82 31.39 -13.65
CA PRO A 16 -16.01 32.25 -13.63
C PRO A 16 -16.46 32.59 -15.06
N PRO A 17 -17.65 33.19 -15.28
CA PRO A 17 -18.07 33.61 -16.61
C PRO A 17 -17.15 34.68 -17.21
N GLY A 18 -16.58 34.38 -18.38
CA GLY A 18 -15.63 35.23 -19.12
C GLY A 18 -15.02 34.46 -20.29
N ASP A 19 -14.19 35.13 -21.10
CA ASP A 19 -13.61 34.59 -22.35
C ASP A 19 -12.85 33.27 -22.13
N TYR A 20 -12.17 33.11 -20.99
CA TYR A 20 -11.44 31.87 -20.67
C TYR A 20 -12.39 30.70 -20.36
N GLN A 21 -13.57 30.95 -19.80
CA GLN A 21 -14.59 29.92 -19.61
C GLN A 21 -15.13 29.41 -20.95
N ASP A 22 -15.30 30.30 -21.92
CA ASP A 22 -15.73 29.94 -23.27
C ASP A 22 -14.64 29.15 -24.00
N LEU A 23 -13.37 29.54 -23.88
CA LEU A 23 -12.22 28.75 -24.32
C LEU A 23 -12.20 27.34 -23.68
N ILE A 24 -12.45 27.22 -22.37
CA ILE A 24 -12.57 25.93 -21.68
C ILE A 24 -13.75 25.11 -22.22
N GLN A 25 -14.87 25.74 -22.58
CA GLN A 25 -16.04 25.07 -23.13
C GLN A 25 -15.76 24.54 -24.56
N GLU A 26 -15.09 25.32 -25.40
CA GLU A 26 -14.67 24.91 -26.75
C GLU A 26 -13.66 23.77 -26.71
N LEU A 27 -12.58 23.92 -25.95
CA LEU A 27 -11.56 22.88 -25.72
C LEU A 27 -12.14 21.65 -25.01
N GLY A 28 -13.27 21.78 -24.32
CA GLY A 28 -14.04 20.65 -23.81
C GLY A 28 -14.45 19.66 -24.91
N GLN A 29 -14.55 20.07 -26.17
CA GLN A 29 -14.84 19.16 -27.27
C GLN A 29 -13.67 18.21 -27.54
N SER A 30 -12.43 18.72 -27.58
CA SER A 30 -11.21 17.94 -27.83
C SER A 30 -10.67 17.22 -26.58
N ASP A 31 -10.75 17.84 -25.40
CA ASP A 31 -10.39 17.22 -24.11
C ASP A 31 -11.64 16.98 -23.23
N PRO A 32 -12.18 15.74 -23.22
CA PRO A 32 -13.30 15.37 -22.34
C PRO A 32 -13.06 15.63 -20.85
N ARG A 33 -11.80 15.82 -20.41
CA ARG A 33 -11.45 16.10 -19.02
C ARG A 33 -11.91 17.49 -18.57
N LEU A 34 -12.09 18.46 -19.48
CA LEU A 34 -12.60 19.80 -19.17
C LEU A 34 -14.12 19.84 -18.95
N ARG A 35 -14.88 18.89 -19.52
CA ARG A 35 -16.36 18.93 -19.51
C ARG A 35 -16.99 18.81 -18.13
N ARG A 36 -16.30 18.22 -17.15
CA ARG A 36 -16.82 17.92 -15.80
C ARG A 36 -15.72 18.06 -14.73
N PRO A 37 -16.06 18.60 -13.54
CA PRO A 37 -15.14 18.63 -12.40
C PRO A 37 -14.82 17.21 -11.90
N ASP A 38 -13.66 17.05 -11.26
CA ASP A 38 -13.46 15.92 -10.36
C ASP A 38 -14.41 16.05 -9.15
N LYS A 39 -14.80 14.94 -8.52
CA LYS A 39 -15.79 14.91 -7.42
C LYS A 39 -15.34 15.73 -6.18
N ARG A 40 -14.04 16.02 -6.10
CA ARG A 40 -13.33 16.49 -4.91
C ARG A 40 -12.63 17.84 -5.12
N TRP A 41 -13.01 18.62 -6.13
CA TRP A 41 -12.40 19.93 -6.36
C TRP A 41 -12.96 21.00 -5.40
N PRO A 42 -12.17 21.56 -4.46
CA PRO A 42 -12.60 22.72 -3.67
C PRO A 42 -12.63 23.96 -4.58
N ARG A 43 -13.82 24.53 -4.81
CA ARG A 43 -13.99 25.64 -5.77
C ARG A 43 -13.38 26.97 -5.31
N ASN A 44 -13.44 27.25 -4.01
CA ASN A 44 -13.07 28.53 -3.40
C ASN A 44 -12.08 28.32 -2.25
N GLY A 45 -10.95 27.66 -2.51
CA GLY A 45 -9.87 27.55 -1.54
C GLY A 45 -9.08 28.86 -1.39
N PRO A 46 -8.47 29.13 -0.21
CA PRO A 46 -7.54 30.25 -0.07
C PRO A 46 -6.26 29.98 -0.88
N VAL A 47 -5.89 30.97 -1.69
CA VAL A 47 -4.71 30.95 -2.57
C VAL A 47 -3.65 31.89 -1.99
N ARG A 48 -2.37 31.52 -2.14
CA ARG A 48 -1.22 32.39 -1.84
C ARG A 48 -0.31 32.41 -3.07
N VAL A 49 0.02 33.58 -3.59
CA VAL A 49 0.89 33.71 -4.77
C VAL A 49 2.15 34.47 -4.38
N HIS A 50 3.31 33.82 -4.50
CA HIS A 50 4.61 34.48 -4.36
C HIS A 50 5.07 34.92 -5.75
N VAL A 51 5.42 36.20 -5.89
CA VAL A 51 6.01 36.77 -7.11
C VAL A 51 7.44 37.15 -6.81
N LEU A 52 8.38 36.57 -7.55
CA LEU A 52 9.81 36.84 -7.44
C LEU A 52 10.26 37.49 -8.75
N GLU A 53 10.59 38.78 -8.68
CA GLU A 53 11.26 39.47 -9.77
C GLU A 53 12.76 39.15 -9.71
N VAL A 54 13.30 38.61 -10.79
CA VAL A 54 14.73 38.31 -10.95
C VAL A 54 15.37 39.43 -11.76
N PRO A 55 16.22 40.28 -11.14
CA PRO A 55 16.94 41.31 -11.87
C PRO A 55 17.90 40.67 -12.87
N ARG A 56 18.03 41.25 -14.08
CA ARG A 56 19.14 40.90 -14.97
C ARG A 56 20.47 41.12 -14.24
N PRO A 57 21.47 40.22 -14.38
CA PRO A 57 22.73 40.33 -13.66
C PRO A 57 23.42 41.66 -13.99
N HIS A 58 23.53 42.52 -12.98
CA HIS A 58 24.34 43.74 -13.05
C HIS A 58 25.82 43.38 -12.84
N PRO A 59 26.78 44.14 -13.41
CA PRO A 59 28.20 43.81 -13.33
C PRO A 59 28.80 43.84 -11.91
N THR A 60 28.03 44.30 -10.90
CA THR A 60 28.40 44.38 -9.48
C THR A 60 27.91 43.18 -8.64
N GLY A 61 27.24 42.19 -9.25
CA GLY A 61 26.87 40.92 -8.60
C GLY A 61 25.40 40.54 -8.76
N ALA A 62 25.11 39.25 -8.52
CA ALA A 62 23.74 38.73 -8.55
C ALA A 62 22.97 39.21 -7.31
N ILE A 63 21.97 40.08 -7.52
CA ILE A 63 21.02 40.49 -6.49
C ILE A 63 20.01 39.35 -6.32
N ALA A 64 19.87 38.84 -5.09
CA ALA A 64 18.87 37.81 -4.79
C ALA A 64 17.45 38.35 -5.06
N PRO A 65 16.55 37.55 -5.67
CA PRO A 65 15.18 38.00 -5.94
C PRO A 65 14.45 38.32 -4.64
N THR A 66 13.59 39.34 -4.65
CA THR A 66 12.77 39.71 -3.49
C THR A 66 11.35 39.18 -3.67
N PRO A 67 10.83 38.32 -2.76
CA PRO A 67 9.50 37.76 -2.88
C PRO A 67 8.44 38.77 -2.42
N THR A 68 7.46 39.04 -3.28
CA THR A 68 6.21 39.74 -2.95
C THR A 68 5.09 38.72 -2.84
N ILE A 69 4.20 38.85 -1.85
CA ILE A 69 3.13 37.87 -1.59
C ILE A 69 1.76 38.52 -1.80
N PHE A 70 0.92 37.85 -2.58
CA PHE A 70 -0.49 38.21 -2.82
C PHE A 70 -1.40 37.11 -2.27
N TYR A 71 -2.51 37.50 -1.64
CA TYR A 71 -3.51 36.58 -1.09
C TYR A 71 -4.85 36.62 -1.84
N ASP A 72 -5.01 37.58 -2.74
CA ASP A 72 -6.24 37.83 -3.47
C ASP A 72 -5.98 38.01 -4.98
N ALA A 73 -6.96 37.60 -5.79
CA ALA A 73 -6.90 37.70 -7.24
C ALA A 73 -6.96 39.16 -7.71
N ASP A 74 -7.69 40.04 -7.03
CA ASP A 74 -7.81 41.45 -7.45
C ASP A 74 -6.51 42.22 -7.18
N GLU A 75 -5.75 41.86 -6.13
CA GLU A 75 -4.43 42.42 -5.86
C GLU A 75 -3.41 41.99 -6.91
N LEU A 76 -3.37 40.68 -7.22
CA LEU A 76 -2.51 40.15 -8.27
C LEU A 76 -2.88 40.72 -9.65
N GLY A 77 -4.17 40.90 -9.94
CA GLY A 77 -4.65 41.50 -11.18
C GLY A 77 -4.21 42.96 -11.34
N ARG A 78 -4.27 43.74 -10.25
CA ARG A 78 -3.71 45.11 -10.23
C ARG A 78 -2.20 45.11 -10.48
N TYR A 79 -1.44 44.18 -9.89
CA TYR A 79 -0.01 44.02 -10.15
C TYR A 79 0.29 43.62 -11.60
N LEU A 80 -0.43 42.66 -12.18
CA LEU A 80 -0.24 42.24 -13.58
C LEU A 80 -0.60 43.35 -14.60
N GLN A 81 -1.51 44.27 -14.25
CA GLN A 81 -1.89 45.40 -15.11
C GLN A 81 -0.99 46.64 -14.96
N HIS A 82 -0.50 46.94 -13.76
CA HIS A 82 0.17 48.22 -13.43
C HIS A 82 1.57 48.07 -12.81
N GLY A 83 1.93 46.89 -12.30
CA GLY A 83 3.13 46.63 -11.51
C GLY A 83 4.39 46.32 -12.32
N GLN A 84 4.26 45.98 -13.60
CA GLN A 84 5.43 45.83 -14.49
C GLN A 84 6.02 47.21 -14.82
N ASN A 85 7.02 47.57 -14.02
CA ASN A 85 7.77 48.81 -14.15
C ASN A 85 8.55 48.82 -15.48
N LYS A 86 8.00 49.50 -16.51
CA LYS A 86 8.38 49.40 -17.93
C LYS A 86 9.85 49.68 -18.25
N ASP A 87 10.56 50.36 -17.35
CA ASP A 87 11.97 50.74 -17.54
C ASP A 87 12.98 49.63 -17.21
N MET A 88 12.52 48.49 -16.66
CA MET A 88 13.35 47.30 -16.47
C MET A 88 12.71 46.08 -17.13
N THR A 89 13.48 45.41 -17.98
CA THR A 89 13.21 44.07 -18.48
C THR A 89 13.45 43.05 -17.36
N LYS A 90 12.43 42.25 -17.02
CA LYS A 90 12.40 41.47 -15.77
C LYS A 90 11.94 40.04 -16.00
N ASN A 91 12.80 39.09 -15.64
CA ASN A 91 12.42 37.70 -15.56
C ASN A 91 11.58 37.49 -14.30
N THR A 92 10.39 36.89 -14.41
CA THR A 92 9.43 36.83 -13.30
C THR A 92 8.97 35.42 -12.98
N ILE A 93 8.95 35.07 -11.70
CA ILE A 93 8.54 33.76 -11.18
C ILE A 93 7.26 33.93 -10.37
N TYR A 94 6.21 33.20 -10.75
CA TYR A 94 4.92 33.17 -10.06
C TYR A 94 4.74 31.78 -9.42
N ILE A 95 4.81 31.70 -8.09
CA ILE A 95 4.60 30.47 -7.33
C ILE A 95 3.22 30.52 -6.68
N LEU A 96 2.27 29.81 -7.28
CA LEU A 96 0.88 29.70 -6.86
C LEU A 96 0.72 28.52 -5.92
N GLU A 97 0.34 28.81 -4.70
CA GLU A 97 -0.04 27.85 -3.69
C GLU A 97 -1.56 27.73 -3.62
N GLY A 98 -2.08 26.59 -4.06
CA GLY A 98 -3.51 26.40 -4.30
C GLY A 98 -3.99 27.06 -5.59
N LEU A 99 -5.25 26.80 -5.95
CA LEU A 99 -5.96 27.51 -7.02
C LEU A 99 -7.41 27.75 -6.60
N ASN A 100 -8.00 28.82 -7.10
CA ASN A 100 -9.42 29.09 -7.10
C ASN A 100 -9.86 29.52 -8.51
N GLN A 101 -11.17 29.68 -8.75
CA GLN A 101 -11.67 30.03 -10.09
C GLN A 101 -11.14 31.38 -10.60
N SER A 102 -11.04 32.40 -9.74
CA SER A 102 -10.59 33.76 -10.10
C SER A 102 -9.10 33.80 -10.49
N THR A 103 -8.24 33.07 -9.78
CA THR A 103 -6.81 32.96 -10.13
C THR A 103 -6.61 32.15 -11.41
N ILE A 104 -7.43 31.13 -11.66
CA ILE A 104 -7.41 30.38 -12.93
C ILE A 104 -7.77 31.28 -14.10
N GLU A 105 -8.82 32.10 -13.98
CA GLU A 105 -9.21 33.10 -14.97
C GLU A 105 -8.07 34.09 -15.24
N LEU A 106 -7.60 34.76 -14.18
CA LEU A 106 -6.61 35.82 -14.27
C LEU A 106 -5.32 35.34 -14.93
N MET A 107 -4.78 34.22 -14.48
CA MET A 107 -3.51 33.68 -15.00
C MET A 107 -3.70 33.02 -16.37
N GLY A 108 -4.84 32.36 -16.57
CA GLY A 108 -5.21 31.73 -17.84
C GLY A 108 -5.30 32.74 -18.97
N SER A 109 -6.05 33.82 -18.75
CA SER A 109 -6.24 34.92 -19.70
C SER A 109 -4.98 35.77 -19.88
N HIS A 110 -4.24 36.10 -18.81
CA HIS A 110 -3.05 36.95 -18.93
C HIS A 110 -1.88 36.27 -19.67
N PHE A 111 -1.63 34.98 -19.40
CA PHE A 111 -0.52 34.24 -20.02
C PHE A 111 -0.94 33.38 -21.22
N ASN A 112 -2.22 33.41 -21.61
CA ASN A 112 -2.82 32.56 -22.64
C ASN A 112 -2.53 31.06 -22.41
N LEU A 113 -2.77 30.59 -21.18
CA LEU A 113 -2.46 29.21 -20.78
C LEU A 113 -3.51 28.24 -21.30
N HIS A 114 -3.08 27.10 -21.85
CA HIS A 114 -4.02 26.04 -22.19
C HIS A 114 -4.59 25.39 -20.90
N PRO A 115 -5.93 25.28 -20.72
CA PRO A 115 -6.57 24.81 -19.48
C PRO A 115 -6.13 23.43 -18.96
N SER A 116 -5.43 22.63 -19.77
CA SER A 116 -4.82 21.39 -19.31
C SER A 116 -3.83 21.58 -18.15
N ILE A 117 -3.11 22.71 -18.08
CA ILE A 117 -2.17 22.99 -16.99
C ILE A 117 -2.87 22.92 -15.63
N PHE A 118 -4.05 23.53 -15.55
CA PHE A 118 -4.90 23.53 -14.36
C PHE A 118 -5.55 22.15 -14.15
N LEU A 119 -6.00 21.46 -15.21
CA LEU A 119 -6.53 20.10 -15.08
C LEU A 119 -5.54 19.12 -14.46
N ASP A 120 -4.27 19.16 -14.88
CA ASP A 120 -3.27 18.20 -14.44
C ASP A 120 -2.86 18.45 -12.98
N TYR A 121 -2.95 19.70 -12.50
CA TYR A 121 -2.90 20.00 -11.08
C TYR A 121 -4.15 19.51 -10.33
N ILE A 122 -5.34 19.93 -10.79
CA ILE A 122 -6.63 19.75 -10.10
C ILE A 122 -7.00 18.27 -9.94
N ARG A 123 -6.89 17.48 -11.01
CA ARG A 123 -7.41 16.10 -11.00
C ARG A 123 -6.63 15.25 -10.02
N SER A 124 -7.33 14.60 -9.10
CA SER A 124 -6.72 13.88 -7.97
C SER A 124 -6.94 12.37 -8.03
N ALA A 125 -7.46 11.87 -9.16
CA ALA A 125 -7.93 10.52 -9.29
C ALA A 125 -6.80 9.50 -9.34
N GLN A 126 -6.41 8.99 -8.16
CA GLN A 126 -5.57 7.80 -7.98
C GLN A 126 -6.14 6.51 -8.61
N VAL A 127 -7.35 6.58 -9.18
CA VAL A 127 -7.98 5.54 -10.01
C VAL A 127 -8.76 6.28 -11.11
N PRO A 128 -8.38 6.17 -12.40
CA PRO A 128 -9.11 6.80 -13.48
C PRO A 128 -10.53 6.23 -13.57
N SER A 129 -11.54 7.06 -13.32
CA SER A 129 -12.94 6.66 -13.42
C SER A 129 -13.45 6.97 -14.83
N TYR A 130 -13.62 5.92 -15.64
CA TYR A 130 -14.15 6.00 -17.01
C TYR A 130 -15.46 6.79 -17.09
N ARG A 131 -16.38 6.55 -16.14
CA ARG A 131 -17.68 7.28 -16.00
C ARG A 131 -17.54 8.80 -15.75
N LYS A 132 -16.33 9.30 -15.48
CA LYS A 132 -16.04 10.72 -15.19
C LYS A 132 -15.09 11.36 -16.22
N GLY A 133 -14.91 10.76 -17.39
CA GLY A 133 -14.01 11.29 -18.42
C GLY A 133 -12.57 11.39 -17.91
N HIS A 134 -12.07 10.33 -17.28
CA HIS A 134 -10.63 10.17 -17.06
C HIS A 134 -10.08 9.34 -18.22
N SER A 135 -9.16 9.93 -18.96
CA SER A 135 -8.40 9.28 -20.04
C SER A 135 -6.92 9.46 -19.75
N SER A 136 -6.14 8.40 -19.92
CA SER A 136 -4.69 8.49 -20.03
C SER A 136 -4.31 9.18 -21.34
N MET A 137 -3.12 9.78 -21.38
CA MET A 137 -2.54 10.36 -22.59
C MET A 137 -1.55 9.39 -23.23
N LEU A 138 -1.32 9.54 -24.54
CA LEU A 138 -0.26 8.81 -25.24
C LEU A 138 1.12 9.35 -24.81
N ALA A 139 2.13 8.49 -24.84
CA ALA A 139 3.52 8.87 -24.53
C ALA A 139 3.99 10.06 -25.38
N SER A 140 3.69 10.05 -26.69
CA SER A 140 4.01 11.15 -27.62
C SER A 140 3.30 12.47 -27.28
N SER A 141 2.13 12.43 -26.64
CA SER A 141 1.39 13.63 -26.23
C SER A 141 2.01 14.33 -25.00
N TRP A 142 2.93 13.68 -24.28
CA TRP A 142 3.74 14.34 -23.26
C TRP A 142 4.84 15.21 -23.88
N ALA A 143 5.45 14.77 -24.97
CA ALA A 143 6.48 15.53 -25.68
C ALA A 143 5.93 16.83 -26.35
N THR A 144 4.61 16.91 -26.57
CA THR A 144 3.95 18.10 -27.13
C THR A 144 3.33 19.02 -26.06
N ARG A 145 3.69 18.85 -24.78
CA ARG A 145 3.20 19.70 -23.69
C ARG A 145 4.24 20.72 -23.28
N ASN A 146 3.78 21.96 -23.11
CA ASN A 146 4.61 23.09 -22.72
C ASN A 146 4.68 23.25 -21.19
N HIS A 147 4.35 22.20 -20.42
CA HIS A 147 4.35 22.20 -18.96
C HIS A 147 4.74 20.83 -18.40
N LEU A 148 5.44 20.85 -17.28
CA LEU A 148 5.88 19.67 -16.52
C LEU A 148 4.95 19.47 -15.31
N ALA A 149 4.22 18.36 -15.27
CA ALA A 149 3.38 17.98 -14.14
C ALA A 149 4.04 16.86 -13.32
N MET A 150 4.34 17.12 -12.04
CA MET A 150 4.99 16.16 -11.14
C MET A 150 4.05 15.79 -9.99
N THR A 151 3.73 14.50 -9.87
CA THR A 151 3.04 13.95 -8.70
C THR A 151 4.07 13.45 -7.68
N TYR A 152 3.91 13.82 -6.41
CA TYR A 152 4.80 13.39 -5.33
C TYR A 152 4.02 13.05 -4.06
N ARG A 153 4.73 12.56 -3.04
CA ARG A 153 4.15 12.12 -1.77
C ARG A 153 4.90 12.73 -0.61
N GLU A 154 4.18 13.45 0.23
CA GLU A 154 4.68 14.01 1.48
C GLU A 154 4.31 13.08 2.64
N LEU A 155 5.26 12.83 3.55
CA LEU A 155 5.00 12.07 4.78
C LEU A 155 4.64 13.02 5.91
N LEU A 156 3.59 12.70 6.66
CA LEU A 156 3.06 13.50 7.76
C LEU A 156 2.94 12.65 9.03
N GLY A 157 3.26 13.22 10.19
CA GLY A 157 2.88 12.63 11.47
C GLY A 157 1.39 12.75 11.72
N ILE A 158 0.77 11.71 12.27
CA ILE A 158 -0.67 11.66 12.60
C ILE A 158 -0.82 11.32 14.08
N ASP A 159 -1.10 12.36 14.85
CA ASP A 159 -1.27 12.32 16.30
C ASP A 159 -2.72 12.65 16.69
N GLY A 160 -3.08 12.38 17.95
CA GLY A 160 -4.39 12.73 18.52
C GLY A 160 -5.58 12.09 17.81
N ASP A 161 -6.70 12.82 17.75
CA ASP A 161 -7.97 12.32 17.20
C ASP A 161 -7.89 11.91 15.73
N ALA A 162 -6.96 12.51 14.96
CA ALA A 162 -6.68 12.14 13.58
C ALA A 162 -6.20 10.68 13.45
N ALA A 163 -5.56 10.10 14.48
CA ALA A 163 -5.15 8.70 14.48
C ALA A 163 -6.35 7.73 14.46
N ASN A 164 -7.52 8.14 14.96
CA ASN A 164 -8.73 7.31 15.01
C ASN A 164 -9.67 7.49 13.79
N ALA A 165 -9.55 8.60 13.06
CA ALA A 165 -10.41 8.89 11.92
C ALA A 165 -10.20 7.90 10.77
N SER A 166 -11.26 7.24 10.28
CA SER A 166 -11.14 6.20 9.24
C SER A 166 -10.68 6.73 7.88
N ASN A 167 -11.07 7.95 7.51
CA ASN A 167 -10.63 8.67 6.32
C ASN A 167 -9.98 9.98 6.74
N LEU A 168 -8.74 10.22 6.27
CA LEU A 168 -8.02 11.47 6.50
C LEU A 168 -7.82 12.23 5.20
N ARG A 169 -7.95 13.55 5.26
CA ARG A 169 -7.77 14.44 4.11
C ARG A 169 -7.12 15.75 4.50
N CYS A 170 -6.46 16.38 3.52
CA CYS A 170 -6.03 17.76 3.63
C CYS A 170 -7.26 18.69 3.54
N ALA A 171 -7.45 19.55 4.54
CA ALA A 171 -8.57 20.48 4.64
C ALA A 171 -8.61 21.48 3.47
N ARG A 172 -7.44 21.98 3.05
CA ARG A 172 -7.33 22.99 1.98
C ARG A 172 -7.52 22.43 0.56
N THR A 173 -7.24 21.14 0.31
CA THR A 173 -7.20 20.56 -1.05
C THR A 173 -8.12 19.35 -1.28
N ASP A 174 -8.78 18.82 -0.26
CA ASP A 174 -9.53 17.53 -0.27
C ASP A 174 -8.72 16.32 -0.79
N ARG A 175 -7.38 16.42 -0.83
CA ARG A 175 -6.47 15.32 -1.18
C ARG A 175 -6.54 14.25 -0.08
N ASP A 176 -6.68 12.99 -0.49
CA ASP A 176 -6.67 11.86 0.44
C ASP A 176 -5.28 11.69 1.09
N ILE A 177 -5.25 11.58 2.42
CA ILE A 177 -4.07 11.20 3.21
C ILE A 177 -4.16 9.69 3.47
N ALA A 178 -3.32 8.91 2.80
CA ALA A 178 -3.35 7.46 2.89
C ALA A 178 -2.44 6.97 4.04
N ARG A 179 -2.98 6.14 4.96
CA ARG A 179 -2.18 5.48 6.00
C ARG A 179 -1.89 4.03 5.65
N THR A 180 -0.66 3.60 5.89
CA THR A 180 -0.27 2.18 5.72
C THR A 180 -0.58 1.41 7.00
N ARG A 181 -0.88 0.12 6.88
CA ARG A 181 -0.97 -0.77 8.03
C ARG A 181 0.33 -1.56 8.17
N VAL A 182 0.72 -1.83 9.41
CA VAL A 182 1.88 -2.66 9.76
C VAL A 182 1.46 -3.54 10.94
N ASN A 183 1.69 -4.85 10.82
CA ASN A 183 1.32 -5.85 11.82
C ASN A 183 -0.17 -5.76 12.23
N GLY A 184 -1.06 -5.46 11.29
CA GLY A 184 -2.50 -5.31 11.48
C GLY A 184 -2.97 -3.95 12.02
N SER A 185 -2.06 -3.13 12.55
CA SER A 185 -2.36 -1.79 13.08
C SER A 185 -2.18 -0.69 12.02
N LEU A 186 -2.93 0.41 12.10
CA LEU A 186 -2.69 1.58 11.25
C LEU A 186 -1.49 2.36 11.80
N ASP A 187 -0.54 2.68 10.92
CA ASP A 187 0.64 3.46 11.28
C ASP A 187 0.31 4.95 11.48
N HIS A 188 1.10 5.60 12.33
CA HIS A 188 1.00 7.03 12.65
C HIS A 188 1.61 7.94 11.56
N VAL A 189 1.93 7.38 10.39
CA VAL A 189 2.45 8.13 9.24
C VAL A 189 1.39 8.20 8.14
N GLY A 190 1.01 9.43 7.80
CA GLY A 190 0.18 9.76 6.66
C GLY A 190 1.02 9.95 5.41
N ILE A 191 0.53 9.41 4.28
CA ILE A 191 1.08 9.66 2.96
C ILE A 191 0.11 10.60 2.23
N LEU A 192 0.43 11.89 2.20
CA LEU A 192 -0.34 12.89 1.48
C LEU A 192 0.11 12.93 0.01
N HIS A 193 -0.84 12.73 -0.89
CA HIS A 193 -0.63 12.86 -2.33
C HIS A 193 -0.58 14.33 -2.73
N ARG A 194 0.55 14.75 -3.34
CA ARG A 194 0.83 16.12 -3.75
C ARG A 194 1.03 16.26 -5.26
N ARG A 195 0.76 17.44 -5.80
CA ARG A 195 1.08 17.82 -7.19
C ARG A 195 1.79 19.17 -7.27
N ALA A 196 2.71 19.24 -8.23
CA ALA A 196 3.34 20.45 -8.70
C ALA A 196 3.21 20.50 -10.24
N VAL A 197 2.92 21.66 -10.81
CA VAL A 197 2.92 21.88 -12.26
C VAL A 197 3.77 23.10 -12.55
N ILE A 198 4.70 22.99 -13.49
CA ILE A 198 5.63 24.05 -13.89
C ILE A 198 5.43 24.35 -15.37
N TRP A 199 5.26 25.62 -15.70
CA TRP A 199 5.19 26.13 -17.06
C TRP A 199 6.14 27.32 -17.18
N SER A 200 6.77 27.47 -18.34
CA SER A 200 7.65 28.60 -18.62
C SER A 200 7.50 29.04 -20.07
N ARG A 201 7.63 30.35 -20.29
CA ARG A 201 7.65 30.96 -21.62
C ARG A 201 8.84 31.89 -21.72
N GLU A 202 9.65 31.69 -22.75
CA GLU A 202 10.63 32.67 -23.19
C GLU A 202 9.96 33.67 -24.13
N SER A 203 10.13 34.96 -23.84
CA SER A 203 9.71 36.07 -24.68
C SER A 203 10.81 36.37 -25.68
N GLY A 204 10.50 36.27 -26.98
CA GLY A 204 11.48 36.48 -28.06
C GLY A 204 12.11 37.88 -28.10
N ALA A 205 11.57 38.84 -27.34
CA ALA A 205 12.19 40.13 -27.11
C ALA A 205 13.25 40.05 -25.98
N GLN A 206 14.52 40.04 -26.38
CA GLN A 206 15.68 40.26 -25.49
C GLN A 206 15.87 39.27 -24.32
N SER A 207 15.53 37.98 -24.43
CA SER A 207 15.79 36.97 -23.37
C SER A 207 15.05 37.23 -22.05
N GLU A 208 13.85 37.84 -22.11
CA GLU A 208 12.93 37.90 -20.98
C GLU A 208 12.12 36.60 -20.87
N TRP A 209 11.81 36.12 -19.65
CA TRP A 209 10.96 34.95 -19.46
C TRP A 209 10.05 35.03 -18.24
N ASP A 210 8.93 34.32 -18.35
CA ASP A 210 7.96 34.10 -17.28
C ASP A 210 7.96 32.62 -16.88
N CYS A 211 7.93 32.33 -15.58
CA CYS A 211 7.77 30.97 -15.06
C CYS A 211 6.64 30.91 -14.04
N ILE A 212 5.74 29.93 -14.18
CA ILE A 212 4.59 29.70 -13.34
C ILE A 212 4.73 28.32 -12.69
N VAL A 213 4.75 28.28 -11.37
CA VAL A 213 4.72 27.05 -10.57
C VAL A 213 3.39 27.00 -9.82
N ILE A 214 2.61 25.95 -10.04
CA ILE A 214 1.37 25.67 -9.29
C ILE A 214 1.65 24.50 -8.35
N CYS A 215 1.41 24.65 -7.05
CA CYS A 215 1.69 23.64 -6.04
C CYS A 215 0.60 23.54 -4.97
N ASP A 216 0.52 22.42 -4.25
CA ASP A 216 -0.44 22.26 -3.16
C ASP A 216 0.02 23.04 -1.89
N PRO A 217 -0.91 23.66 -1.14
CA PRO A 217 -0.64 24.35 0.13
C PRO A 217 -0.08 23.48 1.28
N PRO A 218 0.45 24.08 2.36
CA PRO A 218 0.80 23.38 3.59
C PRO A 218 -0.25 22.34 4.03
N ALA A 219 0.21 21.22 4.58
CA ALA A 219 -0.67 20.16 5.03
C ALA A 219 -1.44 20.60 6.29
N GLU A 220 -2.75 20.71 6.18
CA GLU A 220 -3.68 20.93 7.28
C GLU A 220 -4.65 19.74 7.33
N THR A 221 -4.69 19.01 8.43
CA THR A 221 -5.56 17.85 8.63
C THR A 221 -7.00 18.30 8.89
N SER A 222 -7.97 17.72 8.17
CA SER A 222 -9.40 18.04 8.36
C SER A 222 -9.96 17.65 9.73
N THR A 223 -9.28 16.76 10.44
CA THR A 223 -9.55 16.41 11.85
C THR A 223 -8.52 17.12 12.72
N ALA A 224 -8.98 18.05 13.54
CA ALA A 224 -8.14 18.96 14.32
C ALA A 224 -7.07 18.20 15.13
N GLY A 225 -5.82 18.50 14.83
CA GLY A 225 -4.65 17.86 15.39
C GLY A 225 -3.47 18.26 14.53
N ASP A 226 -2.71 19.25 15.01
CA ASP A 226 -1.47 19.71 14.39
C ASP A 226 -0.40 18.64 14.60
N GLY A 227 -0.56 17.54 13.85
CA GLY A 227 0.26 16.34 13.95
C GLY A 227 1.71 16.71 13.71
N LYS A 228 2.62 16.18 14.54
CA LYS A 228 4.01 16.61 14.52
C LYS A 228 4.60 16.30 13.14
N ARG A 229 4.78 17.34 12.33
CA ARG A 229 5.41 17.21 11.02
C ARG A 229 6.79 16.58 11.24
N PRO A 230 7.17 15.52 10.50
CA PRO A 230 8.53 15.01 10.57
C PRO A 230 9.50 16.14 10.19
N ASP A 231 10.76 16.07 10.64
CA ASP A 231 11.79 17.11 10.42
C ASP A 231 12.16 17.32 8.93
N GLY A 232 11.41 16.68 8.03
CA GLY A 232 11.40 16.85 6.59
C GLY A 232 12.55 16.13 5.89
N TYR A 233 12.89 16.57 4.68
CA TYR A 233 13.87 15.88 3.84
C TYR A 233 15.30 16.43 4.07
N VAL A 234 16.30 15.57 3.83
CA VAL A 234 17.72 15.92 3.91
C VAL A 234 18.06 16.88 2.78
N ASP A 235 18.76 17.98 3.11
CA ASP A 235 19.09 19.00 2.11
C ASP A 235 20.07 18.45 1.06
N PHE A 236 19.79 18.73 -0.21
CA PHE A 236 20.50 18.22 -1.38
C PHE A 236 21.63 19.15 -1.87
N VAL A 237 21.72 20.35 -1.30
CA VAL A 237 22.82 21.31 -1.54
C VAL A 237 24.15 20.72 -1.01
N PRO A 238 25.31 20.97 -1.65
CA PRO A 238 26.60 20.47 -1.18
C PRO A 238 26.95 20.84 0.27
N VAL A 239 27.63 19.95 0.99
CA VAL A 239 27.87 20.05 2.45
C VAL A 239 28.72 21.28 2.81
N ASP A 240 29.64 21.69 1.95
CA ASP A 240 30.44 22.91 2.05
C ASP A 240 29.56 24.19 1.96
N VAL A 241 28.56 24.18 1.07
CA VAL A 241 27.58 25.27 0.95
C VAL A 241 26.61 25.27 2.13
N GLN A 242 26.20 24.10 2.63
CA GLN A 242 25.42 24.01 3.88
C GLN A 242 26.22 24.57 5.08
N ALA A 243 27.50 24.23 5.19
CA ALA A 243 28.37 24.66 6.29
C ALA A 243 28.67 26.18 6.32
N SER A 244 28.65 26.82 5.15
CA SER A 244 28.75 28.28 5.03
C SER A 244 27.41 28.99 5.28
N THR A 245 26.31 28.46 4.74
CA THR A 245 24.97 29.08 4.85
C THR A 245 24.35 28.95 6.25
N ARG A 246 24.52 27.78 6.90
CA ARG A 246 24.03 27.46 8.26
C ARG A 246 22.53 27.71 8.49
N ARG A 247 21.75 27.69 7.41
CA ARG A 247 20.29 27.75 7.39
C ARG A 247 19.81 26.69 6.39
N GLY A 248 18.68 26.06 6.69
CA GLY A 248 18.03 25.11 5.79
C GLY A 248 16.63 25.59 5.41
N PRO A 249 15.97 24.90 4.45
CA PRO A 249 14.62 25.22 4.02
C PRO A 249 13.60 25.06 5.17
N PRO A 250 12.47 25.79 5.12
CA PRO A 250 11.42 25.74 6.13
C PRO A 250 10.67 24.39 6.18
N ARG A 251 10.62 23.66 5.05
CA ARG A 251 9.98 22.34 4.90
C ARG A 251 8.48 22.35 5.25
N THR A 252 7.82 23.50 5.02
CA THR A 252 6.41 23.76 5.33
C THR A 252 5.48 23.44 4.16
N CYS A 253 5.92 23.75 2.94
CA CYS A 253 5.33 23.36 1.66
C CYS A 253 6.33 23.64 0.52
N LEU A 254 6.07 23.08 -0.67
CA LEU A 254 6.92 23.27 -1.84
C LEU A 254 7.10 24.75 -2.23
N ALA A 255 6.11 25.62 -2.00
CA ALA A 255 6.24 27.04 -2.30
C ALA A 255 7.31 27.71 -1.43
N ASP A 256 7.23 27.55 -0.10
CA ASP A 256 8.17 28.17 0.83
C ASP A 256 9.60 27.61 0.64
N ASP A 257 9.73 26.32 0.34
CA ASP A 257 11.03 25.70 0.03
C ASP A 257 11.63 26.23 -1.27
N LEU A 258 10.81 26.37 -2.34
CA LEU A 258 11.26 26.99 -3.60
C LEU A 258 11.70 28.43 -3.40
N VAL A 259 10.95 29.24 -2.65
CA VAL A 259 11.36 30.61 -2.30
C VAL A 259 12.72 30.57 -1.61
N PHE A 260 12.89 29.73 -0.58
CA PHE A 260 14.16 29.59 0.14
C PHE A 260 15.34 29.24 -0.78
N TYR A 261 15.21 28.24 -1.67
CA TYR A 261 16.31 27.87 -2.58
C TYR A 261 16.59 28.95 -3.63
N LEU A 262 15.55 29.59 -4.19
CA LEU A 262 15.74 30.65 -5.19
C LEU A 262 16.41 31.90 -4.58
N THR A 263 16.08 32.28 -3.35
CA THR A 263 16.71 33.44 -2.68
C THR A 263 18.09 33.14 -2.10
N THR A 264 18.32 31.92 -1.59
CA THR A 264 19.52 31.58 -0.81
C THR A 264 20.58 30.85 -1.63
N HIS A 265 20.15 30.03 -2.59
CA HIS A 265 20.99 29.10 -3.34
C HIS A 265 20.86 29.26 -4.87
N GLY A 266 20.14 30.27 -5.36
CA GLY A 266 19.94 30.52 -6.79
C GLY A 266 21.23 30.77 -7.58
N ASN A 267 22.32 31.14 -6.90
CA ASN A 267 23.67 31.27 -7.47
C ASN A 267 24.41 29.92 -7.71
N LEU A 268 23.89 28.79 -7.19
CA LEU A 268 24.50 27.47 -7.38
C LEU A 268 24.14 26.83 -8.72
N VAL A 269 23.00 27.25 -9.30
CA VAL A 269 22.60 26.90 -10.67
C VAL A 269 23.16 27.95 -11.62
N ASP A 270 23.40 27.59 -12.87
CA ASP A 270 24.18 28.39 -13.83
C ASP A 270 23.40 29.64 -14.30
N ASN A 271 23.39 30.64 -13.41
CA ASN A 271 22.51 31.81 -13.34
C ASN A 271 21.01 31.50 -13.21
N ILE A 272 20.30 32.36 -12.47
CA ILE A 272 18.83 32.48 -12.50
C ILE A 272 18.39 33.20 -13.81
N ALA A 273 19.10 32.96 -14.91
CA ALA A 273 18.87 33.57 -16.22
C ALA A 273 18.01 32.71 -17.14
N SER A 274 17.73 31.45 -16.78
CA SER A 274 16.75 30.59 -17.44
C SER A 274 15.71 30.04 -16.44
N PRO A 275 14.51 29.65 -16.89
CA PRO A 275 13.49 29.03 -16.03
C PRO A 275 13.89 27.64 -15.53
N ASP A 276 14.98 27.05 -16.05
CA ASP A 276 15.47 25.73 -15.66
C ASP A 276 15.89 25.66 -14.19
N ALA A 277 16.37 26.77 -13.60
CA ALA A 277 16.78 26.80 -12.19
C ALA A 277 15.61 26.48 -11.24
N ILE A 278 14.41 26.97 -11.56
CA ILE A 278 13.18 26.72 -10.79
C ILE A 278 12.76 25.26 -10.94
N THR A 279 12.77 24.79 -12.19
CA THR A 279 12.50 23.39 -12.55
C THR A 279 13.46 22.44 -11.86
N PHE A 280 14.74 22.79 -11.77
CA PHE A 280 15.79 22.06 -11.08
C PHE A 280 15.51 21.93 -9.58
N PHE A 281 15.29 23.04 -8.87
CA PHE A 281 15.01 23.01 -7.44
C PHE A 281 13.72 22.26 -7.12
N ALA A 282 12.64 22.49 -7.89
CA ALA A 282 11.38 21.78 -7.71
C ALA A 282 11.56 20.26 -7.87
N LYS A 283 12.27 19.84 -8.92
CA LYS A 283 12.61 18.42 -9.14
C LYS A 283 13.43 17.83 -7.99
N LYS A 284 14.44 18.54 -7.46
CA LYS A 284 15.26 18.08 -6.33
C LYS A 284 14.46 17.95 -5.02
N ILE A 285 13.60 18.90 -4.69
CA ILE A 285 12.69 18.83 -3.52
C ILE A 285 11.77 17.60 -3.65
N ILE A 286 11.20 17.38 -4.84
CA ILE A 286 10.32 16.25 -5.12
C ILE A 286 11.05 14.90 -5.03
N ALA A 287 12.26 14.79 -5.59
CA ALA A 287 13.11 13.59 -5.45
C ALA A 287 13.48 13.31 -3.98
N SER A 288 13.71 14.36 -3.19
CA SER A 288 14.00 14.25 -1.76
C SER A 288 12.81 13.70 -0.97
N HIS A 289 11.58 14.11 -1.28
CA HIS A 289 10.36 13.49 -0.73
C HIS A 289 10.22 12.02 -1.13
N TYR A 290 10.49 11.65 -2.39
CA TYR A 290 10.48 10.24 -2.81
C TYR A 290 11.52 9.39 -2.07
N THR A 291 12.65 9.97 -1.65
CA THR A 291 13.64 9.29 -0.81
C THR A 291 13.06 8.95 0.57
N GLN A 292 12.33 9.88 1.21
CA GLN A 292 11.63 9.60 2.47
C GLN A 292 10.60 8.47 2.31
N VAL A 293 9.83 8.49 1.22
CA VAL A 293 8.81 7.47 0.91
C VAL A 293 9.44 6.09 0.67
N PHE A 294 10.60 6.03 0.00
CA PHE A 294 11.37 4.80 -0.14
C PHE A 294 11.80 4.24 1.22
N ASP A 295 12.41 5.06 2.09
CA ASP A 295 12.86 4.59 3.40
C ASP A 295 11.70 4.18 4.32
N TYR A 296 10.57 4.87 4.22
CA TYR A 296 9.32 4.52 4.89
C TYR A 296 8.84 3.11 4.51
N PHE A 297 8.66 2.82 3.22
CA PHE A 297 8.25 1.48 2.79
C PHE A 297 9.33 0.42 3.04
N ARG A 298 10.62 0.78 2.93
CA ARG A 298 11.74 -0.11 3.27
C ARG A 298 11.72 -0.51 4.76
N ARG A 299 11.38 0.41 5.66
CA ARG A 299 11.15 0.12 7.09
C ARG A 299 9.96 -0.82 7.25
N ASN A 300 8.81 -0.50 6.68
CA ASN A 300 7.58 -1.29 6.89
C ASN A 300 7.71 -2.73 6.39
N LEU A 301 8.33 -2.96 5.22
CA LEU A 301 8.61 -4.31 4.73
C LEU A 301 9.58 -5.08 5.66
N ARG A 302 10.54 -4.39 6.30
CA ARG A 302 11.43 -5.01 7.31
C ARG A 302 10.68 -5.38 8.59
N GLU A 303 9.69 -4.59 9.03
CA GLU A 303 8.87 -4.95 10.20
C GLU A 303 8.04 -6.22 9.93
N VAL A 304 7.41 -6.34 8.76
CA VAL A 304 6.69 -7.56 8.36
C VAL A 304 7.66 -8.76 8.24
N GLN A 305 8.87 -8.54 7.71
CA GLN A 305 9.90 -9.58 7.70
C GLN A 305 10.37 -10.01 9.10
N ARG A 306 10.35 -9.12 10.10
CA ARG A 306 10.65 -9.48 11.50
C ARG A 306 9.54 -10.34 12.09
N PHE A 307 8.27 -10.03 11.83
CA PHE A 307 7.15 -10.87 12.25
C PHE A 307 7.32 -12.32 11.75
N MET A 308 7.64 -12.51 10.46
CA MET A 308 7.88 -13.84 9.88
C MET A 308 9.08 -14.61 10.48
N ARG A 309 9.98 -13.96 11.23
CA ARG A 309 11.16 -14.58 11.85
C ARG A 309 10.98 -14.89 13.34
N GLY A 310 9.94 -14.34 13.98
CA GLY A 310 9.73 -14.49 15.42
C GLY A 310 9.09 -15.84 15.80
N PRO A 311 9.41 -16.42 16.97
CA PRO A 311 8.62 -17.50 17.54
C PRO A 311 7.24 -16.96 17.93
N GLY A 312 6.21 -17.29 17.15
CA GLY A 312 4.87 -16.71 17.32
C GLY A 312 4.15 -17.18 18.59
N PRO A 313 3.34 -16.31 19.24
CA PRO A 313 2.43 -16.71 20.30
C PRO A 313 1.26 -17.54 19.75
N SER A 314 0.73 -18.44 20.58
CA SER A 314 -0.45 -19.34 20.46
C SER A 314 -1.04 -19.65 19.06
N ASP A 315 -1.38 -20.91 18.83
CA ASP A 315 -1.76 -21.40 17.49
C ASP A 315 -2.94 -20.68 16.82
N GLN A 316 -3.92 -20.16 17.57
CA GLN A 316 -5.03 -19.38 17.00
C GLN A 316 -4.67 -17.92 16.70
N THR A 317 -3.81 -17.29 17.51
CA THR A 317 -3.33 -15.92 17.23
C THR A 317 -2.45 -15.84 16.00
N HIS A 318 -1.91 -16.97 15.54
CA HIS A 318 -1.02 -17.03 14.38
C HIS A 318 -1.74 -16.85 13.03
N LEU A 319 -2.93 -17.42 12.82
CA LEU A 319 -3.61 -17.33 11.52
C LEU A 319 -4.09 -15.91 11.23
N SER A 320 -4.81 -15.28 12.16
CA SER A 320 -5.30 -13.90 12.01
C SER A 320 -4.16 -12.89 11.85
N ALA A 321 -3.00 -13.14 12.48
CA ALA A 321 -1.81 -12.30 12.32
C ALA A 321 -1.13 -12.50 10.95
N VAL A 322 -1.17 -13.72 10.39
CA VAL A 322 -0.72 -14.01 9.02
C VAL A 322 -1.64 -13.33 7.98
N GLU A 323 -2.96 -13.42 8.15
CA GLU A 323 -3.95 -12.74 7.28
C GLU A 323 -3.81 -11.21 7.33
N ALA A 324 -3.61 -10.65 8.54
CA ALA A 324 -3.36 -9.22 8.71
C ALA A 324 -2.08 -8.78 7.99
N ASN A 325 -0.97 -9.49 8.18
CA ASN A 325 0.29 -9.15 7.50
C ASN A 325 0.24 -9.35 5.99
N TRP A 326 -0.47 -10.37 5.49
CA TRP A 326 -0.72 -10.54 4.06
C TRP A 326 -1.45 -9.32 3.49
N THR A 327 -2.54 -8.91 4.15
CA THR A 327 -3.34 -7.73 3.79
C THR A 327 -2.49 -6.45 3.79
N ASP A 328 -1.60 -6.30 4.78
CA ASP A 328 -0.75 -5.13 4.92
C ASP A 328 0.31 -5.04 3.80
N VAL A 329 0.90 -6.17 3.39
CA VAL A 329 1.85 -6.22 2.26
C VAL A 329 1.15 -5.94 0.93
N GLN A 330 -0.06 -6.46 0.71
CA GLN A 330 -0.90 -6.10 -0.46
C GLN A 330 -1.15 -4.57 -0.52
N PHE A 331 -1.38 -3.93 0.62
CA PHE A 331 -1.52 -2.48 0.71
C PHE A 331 -0.21 -1.70 0.49
N ILE A 332 0.96 -2.28 0.82
CA ILE A 332 2.27 -1.68 0.53
C ILE A 332 2.57 -1.80 -0.97
N GLU A 333 2.41 -2.98 -1.56
CA GLU A 333 2.62 -3.27 -2.99
C GLU A 333 1.82 -2.29 -3.88
N ARG A 334 0.51 -2.16 -3.62
CA ARG A 334 -0.36 -1.22 -4.35
C ARG A 334 0.05 0.25 -4.21
N ARG A 335 0.79 0.63 -3.14
CA ARG A 335 1.31 1.99 -2.98
C ARG A 335 2.66 2.19 -3.67
N LEU A 336 3.51 1.16 -3.65
CA LEU A 336 4.77 1.15 -4.38
C LEU A 336 4.52 1.26 -5.89
N ASP A 337 3.58 0.50 -6.44
CA ASP A 337 3.21 0.59 -7.86
C ASP A 337 2.72 2.00 -8.26
N LYS A 338 1.84 2.62 -7.45
CA LYS A 338 1.44 4.03 -7.69
C LYS A 338 2.64 4.98 -7.66
N GLY A 339 3.60 4.78 -6.75
CA GLY A 339 4.82 5.59 -6.70
C GLY A 339 5.74 5.37 -7.90
N ARG A 340 5.82 4.13 -8.40
CA ARG A 340 6.55 3.74 -9.60
C ARG A 340 5.96 4.42 -10.84
N VAL A 341 4.63 4.37 -11.01
CA VAL A 341 3.92 5.02 -12.13
C VAL A 341 4.11 6.55 -12.12
N ASP A 342 4.02 7.20 -10.96
CA ASP A 342 4.25 8.65 -10.89
C ASP A 342 5.71 9.04 -11.23
N LEU A 343 6.70 8.21 -10.84
CA LEU A 343 8.09 8.42 -11.24
C LEU A 343 8.33 8.16 -12.74
N GLU A 344 7.66 7.15 -13.31
CA GLU A 344 7.65 6.85 -14.74
C GLU A 344 7.09 8.03 -15.54
N GLU A 345 5.97 8.63 -15.10
CA GLU A 345 5.36 9.83 -15.69
C GLU A 345 6.30 11.05 -15.65
N ILE A 346 7.08 11.21 -14.58
CA ILE A 346 8.10 12.28 -14.47
C ILE A 346 9.28 12.03 -15.42
N LEU A 347 9.81 10.80 -15.45
CA LEU A 347 10.94 10.43 -16.32
C LEU A 347 10.58 10.62 -17.80
N LEU A 348 9.38 10.19 -18.21
CA LEU A 348 8.85 10.40 -19.57
C LEU A 348 8.72 11.88 -19.94
N GLN A 349 8.18 12.72 -19.05
CA GLN A 349 8.07 14.17 -19.29
C GLN A 349 9.42 14.89 -19.33
N THR A 350 10.43 14.39 -18.62
CA THR A 350 11.80 14.95 -18.65
C THR A 350 12.66 14.41 -19.79
N GLY A 351 12.17 13.44 -20.57
CA GLY A 351 12.95 12.78 -21.62
C GLY A 351 14.10 11.90 -21.11
N ALA A 352 14.08 11.53 -19.83
CA ALA A 352 15.10 10.68 -19.23
C ALA A 352 14.84 9.20 -19.54
N SER A 353 15.90 8.41 -19.75
CA SER A 353 15.75 6.95 -19.92
C SER A 353 15.20 6.29 -18.64
N LEU A 354 14.51 5.16 -18.82
CA LEU A 354 14.10 4.25 -17.74
C LEU A 354 15.19 3.24 -17.35
N ASP A 355 16.38 3.31 -17.97
CA ASP A 355 17.54 2.48 -17.66
C ASP A 355 18.23 2.87 -16.34
N PRO A 356 18.86 1.92 -15.63
CA PRO A 356 19.56 2.21 -14.39
C PRO A 356 20.70 3.21 -14.60
N PRO A 357 20.87 4.19 -13.70
CA PRO A 357 21.96 5.15 -13.82
C PRO A 357 23.29 4.46 -13.51
N ASN A 358 24.29 4.63 -14.37
CA ASN A 358 25.66 4.20 -14.07
C ASN A 358 26.20 5.06 -12.90
N PRO A 359 26.56 4.48 -11.73
CA PRO A 359 27.08 5.24 -10.60
C PRO A 359 28.34 6.05 -10.92
N GLU A 360 29.19 5.55 -11.82
CA GLU A 360 30.45 6.23 -12.21
C GLU A 360 30.20 7.47 -13.09
N ALA A 361 29.04 7.54 -13.75
CA ALA A 361 28.66 8.70 -14.57
C ALA A 361 28.07 9.85 -13.74
N VAL A 362 27.66 9.61 -12.49
CA VAL A 362 27.04 10.62 -11.61
C VAL A 362 28.12 11.43 -10.91
N THR A 363 28.68 12.41 -11.63
CA THR A 363 29.80 13.25 -11.16
C THR A 363 29.37 14.52 -10.43
N SER A 364 28.08 14.89 -10.49
CA SER A 364 27.57 16.15 -9.97
C SER A 364 26.26 15.98 -9.23
N TRP A 365 26.13 16.66 -8.09
CA TRP A 365 24.86 16.82 -7.37
C TRP A 365 23.78 17.50 -8.22
N LYS A 366 24.14 18.16 -9.33
CA LYS A 366 23.19 18.75 -10.29
C LYS A 366 22.47 17.71 -11.18
N ASP A 367 22.90 16.44 -11.22
CA ASP A 367 22.21 15.42 -12.05
C ASP A 367 20.88 15.01 -11.39
N VAL A 368 19.77 15.59 -11.84
CA VAL A 368 18.41 15.24 -11.40
C VAL A 368 17.91 13.96 -12.11
N SER A 369 18.39 13.71 -13.32
CA SER A 369 17.97 12.54 -14.11
C SER A 369 18.52 11.24 -13.52
N ALA A 370 19.72 11.26 -12.92
CA ALA A 370 20.22 10.16 -12.11
C ALA A 370 19.35 9.89 -10.87
N ASP A 371 18.96 10.93 -10.12
CA ASP A 371 18.14 10.79 -8.91
C ASP A 371 16.81 10.08 -9.19
N PHE A 372 16.06 10.57 -10.19
CA PHE A 372 14.75 9.97 -10.51
C PHE A 372 14.87 8.54 -11.05
N ARG A 373 15.89 8.25 -11.88
CA ARG A 373 16.15 6.88 -12.34
C ARG A 373 16.51 5.95 -11.18
N LEU A 374 17.38 6.40 -10.27
CA LEU A 374 17.75 5.64 -9.08
C LEU A 374 16.55 5.38 -8.17
N LEU A 375 15.69 6.38 -7.96
CA LEU A 375 14.45 6.25 -7.18
C LEU A 375 13.45 5.28 -7.85
N TYR A 376 13.30 5.33 -9.17
CA TYR A 376 12.45 4.42 -9.94
C TYR A 376 12.88 2.95 -9.74
N HIS A 377 14.16 2.62 -9.93
CA HIS A 377 14.67 1.26 -9.68
C HIS A 377 14.63 0.86 -8.20
N ARG A 378 14.82 1.81 -7.27
CA ARG A 378 14.65 1.57 -5.83
C ARG A 378 13.20 1.17 -5.48
N LEU A 379 12.19 1.78 -6.09
CA LEU A 379 10.79 1.37 -5.90
C LEU A 379 10.51 -0.01 -6.52
N ILE A 380 11.03 -0.30 -7.72
CA ILE A 380 10.93 -1.65 -8.34
C ILE A 380 11.55 -2.71 -7.41
N TYR A 381 12.72 -2.44 -6.82
CA TYR A 381 13.35 -3.36 -5.88
C TYR A 381 12.50 -3.61 -4.63
N LEU A 382 11.84 -2.56 -4.08
CA LEU A 382 10.91 -2.74 -2.97
C LEU A 382 9.66 -3.52 -3.38
N GLN A 383 9.13 -3.31 -4.58
CA GLN A 383 7.98 -4.06 -5.12
C GLN A 383 8.31 -5.55 -5.23
N GLN A 384 9.43 -5.91 -5.86
CA GLN A 384 9.93 -7.30 -5.91
C GLN A 384 10.20 -7.88 -4.50
N SER A 385 10.59 -7.04 -3.54
CA SER A 385 10.74 -7.46 -2.14
C SER A 385 9.39 -7.76 -1.49
N ALA A 386 8.37 -6.95 -1.74
CA ALA A 386 7.00 -7.19 -1.30
C ALA A 386 6.42 -8.47 -1.92
N GLU A 387 6.63 -8.71 -3.22
CA GLU A 387 6.24 -9.95 -3.91
C GLU A 387 6.87 -11.21 -3.28
N ARG A 388 8.19 -11.17 -3.00
CA ARG A 388 8.88 -12.27 -2.29
C ARG A 388 8.36 -12.48 -0.87
N ILE A 389 8.00 -11.40 -0.17
CA ILE A 389 7.34 -11.47 1.15
C ILE A 389 5.94 -12.09 1.02
N ASN A 390 5.10 -11.66 0.07
CA ASN A 390 3.79 -12.23 -0.19
C ASN A 390 3.84 -13.74 -0.45
N ALA A 391 4.80 -14.20 -1.28
CA ALA A 391 5.01 -15.63 -1.53
C ALA A 391 5.39 -16.38 -0.24
N SER A 392 6.25 -15.79 0.59
CA SER A 392 6.66 -16.35 1.89
C SER A 392 5.49 -16.42 2.89
N ILE A 393 4.68 -15.37 2.97
CA ILE A 393 3.47 -15.32 3.82
C ILE A 393 2.44 -16.36 3.35
N THR A 394 2.26 -16.54 2.05
CA THR A 394 1.37 -17.57 1.48
C THR A 394 1.85 -18.98 1.85
N GLY A 395 3.16 -19.23 1.80
CA GLY A 395 3.76 -20.48 2.30
C GLY A 395 3.51 -20.71 3.79
N LEU A 396 3.70 -19.68 4.62
CA LEU A 396 3.39 -19.74 6.06
C LEU A 396 1.90 -19.99 6.32
N ALA A 397 0.99 -19.32 5.60
CA ALA A 397 -0.45 -19.54 5.71
C ALA A 397 -0.84 -20.99 5.42
N SER A 398 -0.26 -21.60 4.39
CA SER A 398 -0.46 -23.02 4.07
C SER A 398 0.03 -23.95 5.20
N ILE A 399 1.23 -23.70 5.75
CA ILE A 399 1.76 -24.48 6.88
C ILE A 399 0.87 -24.36 8.12
N VAL A 400 0.39 -23.15 8.43
CA VAL A 400 -0.51 -22.88 9.57
C VAL A 400 -1.85 -23.56 9.40
N GLY A 401 -2.48 -23.43 8.22
CA GLY A 401 -3.74 -24.08 7.89
C GLY A 401 -3.65 -25.61 7.97
N ASN A 402 -2.60 -26.20 7.39
CA ASN A 402 -2.35 -27.64 7.48
C ASN A 402 -2.16 -28.11 8.94
N ARG A 403 -1.46 -27.32 9.77
CA ARG A 403 -1.26 -27.63 11.20
C ARG A 403 -2.55 -27.51 12.01
N GLN A 404 -3.42 -26.56 11.68
CA GLN A 404 -4.75 -26.45 12.30
C GLN A 404 -5.64 -27.62 11.89
N ALA A 405 -5.76 -27.90 10.60
CA ALA A 405 -6.54 -29.03 10.07
C ALA A 405 -6.07 -30.38 10.67
N PHE A 406 -4.76 -30.59 10.80
CA PHE A 406 -4.22 -31.78 11.46
C PHE A 406 -4.64 -31.88 12.94
N ARG A 407 -4.65 -30.77 13.68
CA ARG A 407 -5.13 -30.78 15.09
C ARG A 407 -6.62 -31.05 15.19
N GLU A 408 -7.44 -30.45 14.33
CA GLU A 408 -8.89 -30.69 14.29
C GLU A 408 -9.19 -32.13 13.89
N GLN A 409 -8.40 -32.72 12.99
CA GLN A 409 -8.44 -34.14 12.68
C GLN A 409 -8.09 -35.01 13.90
N GLN A 410 -7.01 -34.71 14.64
CA GLN A 410 -6.66 -35.44 15.87
C GLN A 410 -7.76 -35.33 16.95
N LEU A 411 -8.31 -34.13 17.16
CA LEU A 411 -9.40 -33.92 18.12
C LEU A 411 -10.69 -34.66 17.73
N SER A 412 -11.04 -34.67 16.44
CA SER A 412 -12.22 -35.40 15.95
C SER A 412 -12.03 -36.93 15.98
N LEU A 413 -10.83 -37.44 15.72
CA LEU A 413 -10.48 -38.85 15.95
C LEU A 413 -10.70 -39.23 17.44
N HIS A 414 -10.13 -38.47 18.38
CA HIS A 414 -10.32 -38.73 19.81
C HIS A 414 -11.78 -38.59 20.29
N ALA A 415 -12.57 -37.70 19.66
CA ALA A 415 -14.00 -37.61 19.94
C ALA A 415 -14.75 -38.86 19.44
N ALA A 416 -14.41 -39.36 18.24
CA ALA A 416 -14.98 -40.58 17.68
C ALA A 416 -14.62 -41.84 18.49
N GLU A 417 -13.37 -41.96 18.97
CA GLU A 417 -12.94 -43.03 19.88
C GLU A 417 -13.80 -43.05 21.16
N LYS A 418 -13.98 -41.90 21.81
CA LYS A 418 -14.79 -41.78 23.03
C LYS A 418 -16.27 -42.10 22.79
N ALA A 419 -16.84 -41.62 21.68
CA ALA A 419 -18.22 -41.94 21.29
C ALA A 419 -18.40 -43.45 21.08
N ARG A 420 -17.43 -44.12 20.44
CA ARG A 420 -17.45 -45.57 20.20
C ARG A 420 -17.47 -46.38 21.50
N GLY A 421 -16.74 -45.95 22.53
CA GLY A 421 -16.81 -46.53 23.88
C GLY A 421 -18.17 -46.34 24.56
N LEU A 422 -18.81 -45.18 24.39
CA LEU A 422 -20.13 -44.92 24.97
C LEU A 422 -21.23 -45.78 24.32
N THR A 423 -21.18 -45.96 23.00
CA THR A 423 -22.11 -46.85 22.27
C THR A 423 -21.99 -48.29 22.74
N PHE A 424 -20.77 -48.75 23.06
CA PHE A 424 -20.57 -50.07 23.66
C PHE A 424 -21.20 -50.21 25.06
N ILE A 425 -21.06 -49.20 25.92
CA ILE A 425 -21.74 -49.20 27.23
C ILE A 425 -23.26 -49.31 27.05
N GLY A 426 -23.84 -48.55 26.12
CA GLY A 426 -25.27 -48.67 25.79
C GLY A 426 -25.68 -50.08 25.33
N LEU A 427 -24.88 -50.71 24.46
CA LEU A 427 -25.10 -52.05 23.93
C LEU A 427 -25.24 -53.12 25.04
N VAL A 428 -24.46 -53.00 26.12
CA VAL A 428 -24.43 -53.97 27.22
C VAL A 428 -25.53 -53.68 28.25
N PHE A 429 -25.73 -52.42 28.64
CA PHE A 429 -26.64 -52.09 29.74
C PHE A 429 -28.12 -52.09 29.34
N ILE A 430 -28.47 -51.84 28.07
CA ILE A 430 -29.88 -51.83 27.63
C ILE A 430 -30.54 -53.23 27.77
N PRO A 431 -29.95 -54.34 27.28
CA PRO A 431 -30.52 -55.68 27.47
C PRO A 431 -30.59 -56.11 28.94
N LEU A 432 -29.55 -55.80 29.73
CA LEU A 432 -29.53 -56.12 31.17
C LEU A 432 -30.61 -55.35 31.94
N ALA A 433 -30.79 -54.06 31.67
CA ALA A 433 -31.82 -53.24 32.30
C ALA A 433 -33.24 -53.73 31.94
N PHE A 434 -33.44 -54.20 30.70
CA PHE A 434 -34.72 -54.76 30.26
C PHE A 434 -35.06 -56.08 30.97
N VAL A 435 -34.07 -56.97 31.13
CA VAL A 435 -34.21 -58.18 31.96
C VAL A 435 -34.53 -57.79 33.42
N ALA A 436 -33.78 -56.84 33.99
CA ALA A 436 -33.96 -56.42 35.38
C ALA A 436 -35.33 -55.78 35.66
N SER A 437 -35.88 -54.98 34.72
CA SER A 437 -37.20 -54.37 34.90
C SER A 437 -38.34 -55.39 34.79
N LEU A 438 -38.20 -56.39 33.92
CA LEU A 438 -39.22 -57.42 33.68
C LEU A 438 -39.45 -58.31 34.91
N PHE A 439 -38.38 -58.71 35.62
CA PHE A 439 -38.49 -59.47 36.87
C PHE A 439 -38.83 -58.61 38.09
N SER A 440 -38.94 -57.28 37.92
CA SER A 440 -39.41 -56.37 38.96
C SER A 440 -40.94 -56.21 38.99
N MET A 441 -41.68 -56.76 38.02
CA MET A 441 -43.15 -56.72 37.98
C MET A 441 -43.77 -58.08 38.36
N SER A 442 -44.38 -58.13 39.54
CA SER A 442 -45.44 -59.04 40.06
C SER A 442 -45.61 -60.50 39.56
N GLU A 443 -46.07 -61.38 40.47
CA GLU A 443 -46.55 -62.73 40.17
C GLU A 443 -47.60 -62.74 39.01
N PRO A 444 -47.59 -63.75 38.10
CA PRO A 444 -46.95 -65.06 38.19
C PRO A 444 -45.62 -65.22 37.43
N TYR A 445 -44.98 -64.12 37.01
CA TYR A 445 -43.57 -64.13 36.60
C TYR A 445 -42.63 -63.91 37.79
N GLY A 446 -43.18 -63.44 38.91
CA GLY A 446 -42.58 -63.52 40.24
C GLY A 446 -42.28 -64.97 40.68
N PRO A 447 -41.34 -65.13 41.63
CA PRO A 447 -40.85 -66.43 42.07
C PRO A 447 -41.96 -67.26 42.73
N GLY A 448 -42.19 -68.46 42.21
CA GLY A 448 -43.27 -69.35 42.65
C GLY A 448 -44.49 -69.38 41.73
N GLY A 449 -44.62 -68.44 40.79
CA GLY A 449 -45.60 -68.54 39.71
C GLY A 449 -45.20 -69.56 38.65
N ASP A 450 -46.19 -70.21 38.02
CA ASP A 450 -46.04 -71.36 37.11
C ASP A 450 -45.07 -71.19 35.93
N LYS A 451 -44.67 -69.94 35.64
CA LYS A 451 -43.83 -69.57 34.48
C LYS A 451 -42.45 -69.02 34.87
N PHE A 452 -42.08 -69.10 36.14
CA PHE A 452 -40.79 -68.60 36.63
C PHE A 452 -39.56 -69.22 35.93
N TRP A 453 -39.63 -70.48 35.50
CA TRP A 453 -38.54 -71.14 34.74
C TRP A 453 -38.17 -70.42 33.43
N LEU A 454 -39.11 -69.66 32.86
CA LEU A 454 -38.90 -68.88 31.63
C LEU A 454 -37.83 -67.79 31.80
N TYR A 455 -37.55 -67.35 33.04
CA TYR A 455 -36.44 -66.44 33.36
C TYR A 455 -35.10 -67.00 32.89
N PHE A 456 -34.78 -68.23 33.28
CA PHE A 456 -33.51 -68.87 32.93
C PHE A 456 -33.45 -69.24 31.44
N ALA A 457 -34.60 -69.57 30.83
CA ALA A 457 -34.70 -69.80 29.38
C ALA A 457 -34.46 -68.55 28.52
N ILE A 458 -34.67 -67.33 29.05
CA ILE A 458 -34.54 -66.06 28.31
C ILE A 458 -33.23 -65.34 28.66
N SER A 459 -32.88 -65.23 29.95
CA SER A 459 -31.71 -64.47 30.40
C SER A 459 -30.39 -65.12 30.03
N VAL A 460 -30.30 -66.46 30.03
CA VAL A 460 -29.06 -67.18 29.72
C VAL A 460 -28.68 -67.06 28.23
N PRO A 461 -29.60 -67.25 27.25
CA PRO A 461 -29.31 -66.94 25.85
C PRO A 461 -29.06 -65.45 25.60
N ALA A 462 -29.82 -64.54 26.23
CA ALA A 462 -29.62 -63.10 26.08
C ALA A 462 -28.20 -62.68 26.54
N GLY A 463 -27.74 -63.20 27.67
CA GLY A 463 -26.37 -62.99 28.15
C GLY A 463 -25.31 -63.53 27.18
N PHE A 464 -25.52 -64.74 26.64
CA PHE A 464 -24.59 -65.33 25.67
C PHE A 464 -24.54 -64.60 24.32
N VAL A 465 -25.67 -64.07 23.85
CA VAL A 465 -25.75 -63.29 22.61
C VAL A 465 -25.08 -61.93 22.76
N VAL A 466 -25.26 -61.23 23.90
CA VAL A 466 -24.55 -59.97 24.17
C VAL A 466 -23.03 -60.22 24.34
N MET A 467 -22.64 -61.32 25.00
CA MET A 467 -21.24 -61.75 25.09
C MET A 467 -20.62 -62.05 23.73
N ALA A 468 -21.29 -62.84 22.88
CA ALA A 468 -20.79 -63.20 21.56
C ALA A 468 -20.73 -61.98 20.63
N ALA A 469 -21.76 -61.12 20.66
CA ALA A 469 -21.76 -59.87 19.93
C ALA A 469 -20.58 -58.98 20.33
N TYR A 470 -20.31 -58.83 21.64
CA TYR A 470 -19.17 -58.06 22.12
C TYR A 470 -17.81 -58.69 21.76
N TYR A 471 -17.59 -59.97 22.05
CA TYR A 471 -16.28 -60.60 21.81
C TYR A 471 -15.91 -60.64 20.33
N ILE A 472 -16.90 -60.84 19.44
CA ILE A 472 -16.69 -60.64 18.00
C ILE A 472 -16.34 -59.16 17.77
N PHE A 473 -17.15 -58.21 18.24
CA PHE A 473 -16.93 -56.76 18.09
C PHE A 473 -15.72 -56.16 18.86
N ASP A 474 -14.92 -56.98 19.54
CA ASP A 474 -13.68 -56.56 20.23
C ASP A 474 -12.43 -57.13 19.56
N LEU A 475 -12.41 -58.44 19.29
CA LEU A 475 -11.23 -59.20 18.78
C LEU A 475 -10.65 -58.74 17.43
N GLY A 476 -11.34 -57.85 16.73
CA GLY A 476 -10.87 -57.22 15.50
C GLY A 476 -10.16 -55.87 15.69
N PHE A 477 -10.24 -55.16 16.82
CA PHE A 477 -9.64 -53.82 16.95
C PHE A 477 -8.16 -53.79 16.54
N GLN A 478 -7.85 -52.95 15.55
CA GLN A 478 -6.50 -52.69 15.05
C GLN A 478 -5.83 -51.55 15.85
N PRO A 479 -4.49 -51.60 16.02
CA PRO A 479 -3.85 -51.03 17.20
C PRO A 479 -3.41 -49.56 17.11
N ASP A 480 -3.64 -48.88 15.98
CA ASP A 480 -3.06 -47.55 15.70
C ASP A 480 -4.00 -46.39 16.09
N GLY A 481 -4.96 -46.62 16.99
CA GLY A 481 -6.11 -45.73 17.25
C GLY A 481 -7.22 -45.79 16.18
N SER A 482 -7.14 -46.75 15.25
CA SER A 482 -7.87 -46.74 13.97
C SER A 482 -9.20 -47.50 13.94
N GLY A 483 -9.48 -48.41 14.90
CA GLY A 483 -10.80 -49.03 15.08
C GLY A 483 -10.92 -50.54 14.82
N TRP A 484 -12.14 -51.09 14.93
CA TRP A 484 -12.43 -52.54 14.78
C TRP A 484 -12.22 -53.08 13.36
N SER A 485 -11.49 -54.19 13.22
CA SER A 485 -11.02 -54.77 11.95
C SER A 485 -11.05 -56.32 11.88
N PHE A 486 -11.78 -56.84 10.90
CA PHE A 486 -12.06 -58.28 10.75
C PHE A 486 -10.85 -59.15 10.38
N SER A 487 -9.76 -58.59 9.81
CA SER A 487 -8.58 -59.39 9.45
C SER A 487 -7.78 -59.85 10.66
N ARG A 488 -7.64 -58.97 11.67
CA ARG A 488 -6.99 -59.29 12.94
C ARG A 488 -7.81 -60.30 13.75
N PHE A 489 -9.14 -60.17 13.70
CA PHE A 489 -10.07 -61.18 14.20
C PHE A 489 -9.83 -62.55 13.52
N LEU A 490 -9.77 -62.62 12.19
CA LEU A 490 -9.52 -63.87 11.45
C LEU A 490 -8.12 -64.47 11.70
N GLU A 491 -7.11 -63.63 11.91
CA GLU A 491 -5.73 -64.03 12.20
C GLU A 491 -5.58 -64.58 13.63
N VAL A 492 -6.26 -63.97 14.60
CA VAL A 492 -6.43 -64.49 15.97
C VAL A 492 -7.25 -65.79 15.96
N CYS A 493 -8.36 -65.86 15.20
CA CYS A 493 -9.13 -67.10 15.06
C CYS A 493 -8.34 -68.23 14.38
N ARG A 494 -7.51 -67.93 13.36
CA ARG A 494 -6.66 -68.94 12.69
C ARG A 494 -5.52 -69.44 13.59
N SER A 495 -4.86 -68.54 14.32
CA SER A 495 -3.75 -68.91 15.21
C SER A 495 -4.19 -69.73 16.43
N VAL A 496 -5.43 -69.55 16.92
CA VAL A 496 -6.04 -70.43 17.93
C VAL A 496 -6.29 -71.87 17.40
N THR A 497 -6.26 -72.09 16.08
CA THR A 497 -6.51 -73.40 15.44
C THR A 497 -5.28 -74.09 14.82
N GLY A 498 -4.04 -73.59 14.99
CA GLY A 498 -2.87 -74.21 14.34
C GLY A 498 -1.54 -73.98 15.03
N TYR A 499 -0.84 -75.07 15.40
CA TYR A 499 0.50 -75.04 15.98
C TYR A 499 1.55 -75.64 15.03
N ARG A 500 2.81 -75.15 15.14
CA ARG A 500 4.06 -75.78 14.70
C ARG A 500 4.51 -75.61 13.22
N GLN A 501 5.37 -74.62 12.98
CA GLN A 501 6.76 -74.94 12.64
C GLN A 501 7.74 -73.80 12.99
N SER A 502 8.98 -74.16 13.30
CA SER A 502 10.00 -73.31 13.92
C SER A 502 11.17 -73.03 12.97
N GLN A 503 11.73 -71.82 13.02
CA GLN A 503 13.14 -71.58 12.64
C GLN A 503 13.85 -70.65 13.65
N PRO A 504 15.12 -70.92 14.00
CA PRO A 504 15.94 -70.13 14.92
C PRO A 504 16.76 -69.03 14.20
N PRO A 505 17.46 -68.12 14.92
CA PRO A 505 18.12 -66.96 14.32
C PRO A 505 19.52 -67.26 13.77
N ALA A 506 19.97 -66.46 12.80
CA ALA A 506 21.35 -66.41 12.31
C ALA A 506 21.92 -64.98 12.40
N ASN A 507 23.18 -64.88 12.81
CA ASN A 507 23.82 -63.65 13.26
C ASN A 507 24.27 -62.70 12.14
N ALA A 508 24.55 -61.46 12.55
CA ALA A 508 25.34 -60.49 11.81
C ALA A 508 26.76 -61.00 11.49
N THR A 509 27.32 -60.51 10.37
CA THR A 509 28.76 -60.31 10.22
C THR A 509 29.06 -59.03 9.45
N HIS A 510 30.08 -58.31 9.92
CA HIS A 510 30.50 -56.99 9.47
C HIS A 510 31.95 -57.09 8.96
N SER A 511 32.19 -56.84 7.67
CA SER A 511 33.51 -56.65 7.04
C SER A 511 33.29 -56.11 5.62
N GLN A 512 33.48 -54.84 5.27
CA GLN A 512 34.66 -53.96 5.37
C GLN A 512 35.92 -54.45 4.62
N ARG A 513 36.07 -53.94 3.39
CA ARG A 513 37.30 -53.49 2.70
C ARG A 513 36.84 -52.68 1.47
N LEU A 514 37.20 -51.40 1.22
CA LEU A 514 38.54 -50.78 1.06
C LEU A 514 39.28 -51.45 -0.12
N ASP A 515 39.74 -50.80 -1.20
CA ASP A 515 40.05 -49.39 -1.53
C ASP A 515 39.95 -49.17 -3.09
N SER A 516 39.92 -47.99 -3.73
CA SER A 516 40.03 -46.55 -3.37
C SER A 516 39.51 -45.60 -4.51
N GLU A 517 39.71 -44.28 -4.35
CA GLU A 517 39.64 -43.14 -5.32
C GLU A 517 38.25 -42.48 -5.53
N GLY A 518 38.10 -41.15 -5.69
CA GLY A 518 39.05 -40.05 -5.85
C GLY A 518 38.29 -38.70 -5.87
N PHE A 519 38.90 -37.67 -5.29
CA PHE A 519 38.34 -36.38 -4.85
C PHE A 519 38.17 -35.31 -5.96
N VAL A 520 37.09 -34.50 -5.86
CA VAL A 520 36.89 -33.12 -6.39
C VAL A 520 36.65 -32.83 -7.89
N MET A 521 35.55 -32.10 -8.17
CA MET A 521 35.56 -30.79 -8.86
C MET A 521 34.29 -29.95 -8.60
N ASN A 522 34.49 -28.66 -8.28
CA ASN A 522 33.92 -27.44 -8.90
C ASN A 522 32.62 -27.60 -9.73
N ILE A 523 31.57 -26.80 -9.56
CA ILE A 523 31.48 -25.31 -9.47
C ILE A 523 32.31 -24.60 -10.54
N GLY A 524 31.70 -24.48 -11.73
CA GLY A 524 31.87 -23.36 -12.66
C GLY A 524 30.49 -22.76 -12.91
#